data_AF-T0CUL6-F1
#
_entry.id   AF-T0CUL6-F1
#
_cell.length_a   1.000
_cell.length_b   1.000
_cell.length_c   1.000
_cell.angle_alpha   90.00
_cell.angle_beta   90.00
_cell.angle_gamma   90.00
#
_symmetry.space_group_name_H-M   'P 1'
#
loop_
_entity.id
_entity.type
_entity.pdbx_description
1 polymer ?
#
loop_
_entity_poly.entity_id
_entity_poly.type
_entity_poly.pdbx_seq_one_letter_code
_entity_poly.pdbx_strand_id
1 'polypeptide(L)'
;MQDRADYPVTLKPKDVKNILRIGINQAYDLIREAEAQGWFPVRYVGNAKCIPRDPFFEWFEGRPIADRTKVRKIRPVRPRVVMRFERVSTR
;
A
#
# COMPACT_ATOMS: atom_id res chain seq x y z
N MET A 1 16.95 16.85 6.34
CA MET A 1 16.16 15.60 6.17
C MET A 1 14.89 15.81 6.98
N GLN A 2 13.71 15.57 6.42
CA GLN A 2 12.46 15.74 7.19
C GLN A 2 12.27 14.48 8.04
N ASP A 3 12.17 14.63 9.35
CA ASP A 3 12.03 13.52 10.27
C ASP A 3 10.59 12.99 10.27
N ARG A 4 10.39 11.70 10.59
CA ARG A 4 9.04 11.09 10.71
C ARG A 4 8.13 11.90 11.63
N ALA A 5 8.70 12.55 12.65
CA ALA A 5 7.98 13.36 13.63
C ALA A 5 7.32 14.62 13.03
N ASP A 6 7.85 15.16 11.93
CA ASP A 6 7.31 16.37 11.27
C ASP A 6 5.99 16.12 10.54
N TYR A 7 5.67 14.85 10.23
CA TYR A 7 4.46 14.51 9.52
C TYR A 7 3.30 14.23 10.47
N PRO A 8 2.05 14.58 10.07
CA PRO A 8 0.86 14.28 10.84
C PRO A 8 0.69 12.77 11.03
N VAL A 9 0.00 12.38 12.11
CA VAL A 9 -0.27 10.97 12.46
C VAL A 9 -1.00 10.22 11.32
N THR A 10 -1.79 10.95 10.52
CA THR A 10 -2.42 10.44 9.30
C THR A 10 -1.95 11.24 8.10
N LEU A 11 -1.39 10.55 7.12
CA LEU A 11 -0.94 11.09 5.85
C LEU A 11 -2.10 11.15 4.86
N LYS A 12 -2.26 12.31 4.21
CA LYS A 12 -3.15 12.50 3.07
C LYS A 12 -2.40 12.15 1.77
N PRO A 13 -3.11 12.00 0.63
CA PRO A 13 -2.47 11.73 -0.66
C PRO A 13 -1.48 12.82 -1.07
N LYS A 14 -1.72 14.07 -0.64
CA LYS A 14 -0.79 15.20 -0.84
C LYS A 14 0.53 15.01 -0.07
N ASP A 15 0.48 14.42 1.13
CA ASP A 15 1.68 14.17 1.93
C ASP A 15 2.49 13.04 1.32
N VAL A 16 1.83 11.95 0.91
CA VAL A 16 2.44 10.82 0.18
C VAL A 16 3.13 11.29 -1.10
N LYS A 17 2.46 12.18 -1.86
CA LYS A 17 3.04 12.82 -3.04
C LYS A 17 4.36 13.54 -2.71
N ASN A 18 4.38 14.30 -1.62
CA ASN A 18 5.56 15.09 -1.22
C ASN A 18 6.70 14.20 -0.70
N ILE A 19 6.37 13.13 0.04
CA ILE A 19 7.32 12.18 0.60
C ILE A 19 7.98 11.35 -0.52
N LEU A 20 7.16 10.74 -1.39
CA LEU A 20 7.64 9.86 -2.47
C LEU A 20 8.05 10.61 -3.75
N ARG A 21 7.78 11.93 -3.82
CA ARG A 21 8.02 12.78 -5.00
C ARG A 21 7.35 12.27 -6.28
N ILE A 22 6.15 11.71 -6.14
CA ILE A 22 5.34 11.17 -7.25
C ILE A 22 4.23 12.13 -7.70
N GLY A 23 3.53 11.79 -8.79
CA GLY A 23 2.31 12.48 -9.20
C GLY A 23 1.15 12.25 -8.21
N ILE A 24 0.21 13.21 -8.13
CA ILE A 24 -0.94 13.07 -7.22
C ILE A 24 -1.82 11.87 -7.58
N ASN A 25 -1.97 11.57 -8.88
CA ASN A 25 -2.71 10.40 -9.35
C ASN A 25 -2.02 9.10 -8.92
N GLN A 26 -0.69 9.04 -9.08
CA GLN A 26 0.10 7.89 -8.63
C GLN A 26 -0.01 7.69 -7.11
N ALA A 27 -0.11 8.76 -6.33
CA ALA A 27 -0.35 8.66 -4.89
C ALA A 27 -1.72 8.04 -4.57
N TYR A 28 -2.76 8.40 -5.33
CA TYR A 28 -4.09 7.76 -5.20
C TYR A 28 -4.07 6.29 -5.63
N ASP A 29 -3.39 5.97 -6.73
CA ASP A 29 -3.25 4.60 -7.21
C ASP A 29 -2.50 3.74 -6.19
N LEU A 30 -1.42 4.25 -5.61
CA LEU A 30 -0.67 3.58 -4.55
C LEU A 30 -1.52 3.31 -3.31
N ILE A 31 -2.34 4.29 -2.88
CA ILE A 31 -3.27 4.10 -1.76
C ILE A 31 -4.29 3.01 -2.08
N ARG A 32 -4.83 2.99 -3.31
CA ARG A 32 -5.79 1.98 -3.77
C ARG A 32 -5.17 0.59 -3.84
N GLU A 33 -3.95 0.48 -4.35
CA GLU A 33 -3.20 -0.78 -4.41
C GLU A 33 -2.84 -1.30 -3.02
N ALA A 34 -2.38 -0.41 -2.13
CA ALA A 34 -2.09 -0.77 -0.75
C ALA A 34 -3.34 -1.26 0.00
N GLU A 35 -4.51 -0.64 -0.23
CA GLU A 35 -5.80 -1.09 0.30
C GLU A 35 -6.20 -2.48 -0.26
N ALA A 36 -5.91 -2.74 -1.54
CA ALA A 36 -6.25 -3.99 -2.22
C ALA A 36 -5.32 -5.15 -1.81
N GLN A 37 -4.01 -4.90 -1.73
CA GLN A 37 -2.98 -5.87 -1.37
C GLN A 37 -2.84 -6.04 0.15
N GLY A 38 -3.38 -5.11 0.94
CA GLY A 38 -3.26 -5.12 2.39
C GLY A 38 -1.86 -4.74 2.88
N TRP A 39 -1.13 -3.92 2.12
CA TRP A 39 0.20 -3.46 2.54
C TRP A 39 0.15 -2.57 3.78
N PHE A 40 -0.86 -1.73 3.92
CA PHE A 40 -1.09 -0.97 5.16
C PHE A 40 -2.58 -0.59 5.28
N PRO A 41 -3.09 -0.34 6.49
CA PRO A 41 -4.48 0.03 6.68
C PRO A 41 -4.76 1.41 6.07
N VAL A 42 -5.77 1.49 5.22
CA VAL A 42 -6.30 2.77 4.72
C VAL A 42 -7.52 3.14 5.55
N ARG A 43 -7.58 4.40 6.01
CA ARG A 43 -8.70 4.96 6.77
C ARG A 43 -9.33 6.11 6.01
N TYR A 44 -10.63 6.29 6.17
CA TYR A 44 -11.34 7.44 5.62
C TYR A 44 -11.51 8.48 6.71
N VAL A 45 -11.00 9.69 6.49
CA VAL A 45 -11.21 10.84 7.37
C VAL A 45 -12.08 11.83 6.60
N GLY A 46 -13.38 11.83 6.89
CA GLY A 46 -14.39 12.47 6.03
C GLY A 46 -14.40 11.80 4.65
N ASN A 47 -14.32 12.60 3.58
CA ASN A 47 -14.28 12.11 2.19
C ASN A 47 -12.86 11.80 1.68
N ALA A 48 -11.82 11.97 2.50
CA ALA A 48 -10.44 11.77 2.08
C ALA A 48 -9.91 10.40 2.51
N LYS A 49 -9.21 9.71 1.59
CA LYS A 49 -8.41 8.53 1.91
C LYS A 49 -7.13 8.94 2.64
N CYS A 50 -6.91 8.41 3.82
CA CYS A 50 -5.77 8.68 4.67
C CYS A 50 -5.05 7.40 5.05
N ILE A 51 -3.72 7.48 5.16
CA ILE A 51 -2.89 6.36 5.60
C ILE A 51 -2.28 6.72 6.96
N PRO A 52 -2.26 5.82 7.95
CA PRO A 52 -1.54 6.08 9.19
C PRO A 52 -0.04 6.19 8.90
N ARG A 53 0.60 7.21 9.49
CA ARG A 53 2.00 7.54 9.27
C ARG A 53 2.93 6.37 9.55
N ASP A 54 2.75 5.73 10.70
CA ASP A 54 3.69 4.75 11.21
C ASP A 54 3.75 3.48 10.33
N PRO A 55 2.63 2.81 9.96
CA PRO A 55 2.62 1.73 8.98
C PRO A 55 3.17 2.11 7.61
N PHE A 56 2.93 3.33 7.15
CA PHE A 56 3.45 3.80 5.86
C PHE A 56 4.98 3.85 5.85
N PHE A 57 5.60 4.41 6.90
CA PHE A 57 7.06 4.45 7.00
C PHE A 57 7.66 3.07 7.26
N GLU A 58 6.98 2.19 8.01
CA GLU A 58 7.41 0.80 8.17
C GLU A 58 7.46 0.07 6.82
N TRP A 59 6.42 0.22 6.00
CA TRP A 59 6.39 -0.31 4.63
C TRP A 59 7.48 0.32 3.75
N PHE A 60 7.67 1.64 3.82
CA PHE A 60 8.66 2.37 3.04
C PHE A 60 10.10 1.93 3.35
N GLU A 61 10.38 1.65 4.62
CA GLU A 61 11.68 1.16 5.09
C GLU A 61 11.83 -0.37 4.93
N GLY A 62 10.81 -1.07 4.41
CA GLY A 62 10.80 -2.51 4.25
C GLY A 62 10.77 -3.29 5.57
N ARG A 63 10.38 -2.65 6.67
CA ARG A 63 10.27 -3.29 7.98
C ARG A 63 8.96 -4.08 8.08
N PRO A 64 8.93 -5.17 8.87
CA PRO A 64 7.68 -5.87 9.15
C PRO A 64 6.73 -4.92 9.88
N ILE A 65 5.51 -4.78 9.37
CA ILE A 65 4.48 -3.95 9.99
C ILE A 65 4.10 -4.61 11.29
N ALA A 66 4.42 -3.94 12.41
CA ALA A 66 4.11 -4.48 13.71
C ALA A 66 2.60 -4.32 13.92
N ASP A 67 1.82 -5.34 13.55
CA ASP A 67 0.37 -5.41 13.70
C ASP A 67 -0.04 -5.31 15.19
N ARG A 68 -0.01 -4.10 15.76
CA ARG A 68 -0.45 -3.85 17.15
C ARG A 68 -1.98 -3.85 17.27
N THR A 69 -2.71 -3.84 16.16
CA THR A 69 -4.18 -3.90 16.13
C THR A 69 -4.64 -5.02 15.22
N LYS A 70 -5.05 -6.15 15.81
CA LYS A 70 -5.81 -7.20 15.12
C LYS A 70 -7.01 -6.58 14.40
N VAL A 71 -7.02 -6.57 13.07
CA VAL A 71 -8.26 -6.56 12.29
C VAL A 71 -8.15 -7.61 11.20
N ARG A 72 -8.91 -8.68 11.41
CA ARG A 72 -9.07 -9.82 10.52
C ARG A 72 -9.46 -9.35 9.11
N LYS A 73 -8.66 -9.73 8.11
CA LYS A 73 -9.11 -10.37 6.86
C LYS A 73 -7.89 -10.82 6.07
N ILE A 74 -7.49 -12.07 6.31
CA ILE A 74 -6.66 -12.85 5.40
C ILE A 74 -7.45 -12.90 4.08
N ARG A 75 -7.02 -12.16 3.06
CA ARG A 75 -7.44 -12.45 1.69
C ARG A 75 -6.37 -13.35 1.09
N PRO A 76 -6.70 -14.55 0.61
CA PRO A 76 -5.72 -15.41 -0.02
C PRO A 76 -5.16 -14.70 -1.26
N VAL A 77 -3.84 -14.62 -1.33
CA VAL A 77 -3.10 -14.19 -2.52
C VAL A 77 -3.55 -15.11 -3.65
N ARG A 78 -4.17 -14.55 -4.71
CA ARG A 78 -4.44 -15.34 -5.92
C ARG A 78 -3.08 -15.75 -6.50
N PRO A 79 -2.76 -17.04 -6.67
CA PRO A 79 -1.58 -17.41 -7.42
C PRO A 79 -1.78 -16.89 -8.86
N ARG A 80 -1.00 -15.87 -9.22
CA ARG A 80 -0.83 -15.48 -10.61
C ARG A 80 0.09 -16.52 -11.20
N VAL A 81 -0.47 -17.50 -11.92
CA VAL A 81 0.16 -18.27 -13.02
C VAL A 81 -0.75 -19.46 -13.34
N VAL A 82 -1.38 -19.42 -14.52
CA VAL A 82 -1.41 -20.61 -15.38
C VAL A 82 -0.69 -20.20 -16.67
N MET A 83 0.58 -20.60 -16.74
CA MET A 83 1.32 -20.61 -18.00
C MET A 83 0.53 -21.46 -18.98
N ARG A 84 0.02 -20.85 -20.04
CA ARG A 84 -0.55 -21.58 -21.17
C ARG A 84 0.65 -22.08 -21.98
N PHE A 85 1.13 -23.27 -21.64
CA PHE A 85 2.09 -24.00 -22.49
C PHE A 85 1.40 -24.32 -23.82
N GLU A 86 1.90 -23.73 -24.89
CA GLU A 86 1.67 -24.23 -26.25
C GLU A 86 2.14 -25.68 -26.29
N ARG A 87 1.23 -26.62 -26.55
CA ARG A 87 1.63 -27.93 -27.04
C ARG A 87 1.71 -27.85 -28.55
N VAL A 88 2.93 -27.67 -29.05
CA VAL A 88 3.33 -28.21 -30.35
C VAL A 88 3.17 -29.73 -30.25
N SER A 89 2.30 -30.30 -31.06
CA SER A 89 2.27 -31.75 -31.28
C SER A 89 2.49 -32.00 -32.75
N THR A 90 3.73 -32.37 -33.05
CA THR A 90 4.20 -32.97 -34.29
C THR A 90 3.45 -34.29 -34.55
N ARG A 91 2.79 -34.41 -35.70
CA ARG A 91 2.82 -35.57 -36.61
C ARG A 91 2.05 -35.26 -37.88
#